data_AF-A0A2E7J7H4-F1
#
_entry.id   AF-A0A2E7J7H4-F1
#
_cell.length_a   1.000
_cell.length_b   1.000
_cell.length_c   1.000
_cell.angle_alpha   90.00
_cell.angle_beta   90.00
_cell.angle_gamma   90.00
#
_symmetry.space_group_name_H-M   'P 1'
#
loop_
_entity.id
_entity.type
_entity.pdbx_description
1 polymer ?
#
loop_
_entity_poly.entity_id
_entity_poly.type
_entity_poly.pdbx_seq_one_letter_code
_entity_poly.pdbx_strand_id
1 'polypeptide(L)'
;MIHPAYVKPFVQMHKNDQRDAQAIAEAAVRPNIPAVSVKSQEQLDLQAIHRVRERLVKEKTAISNELRGILAECGIVLAQGRSALKTGVPLILEDAENGLSDPLRCLVSDLMQQWYEQVERIARYERQLQQISRQNEDCQRLMSIPGIGPVNATLLLSHAGSARQFKTARHFAAYLGLVPRQHASGGKEKLMGITKRGNKQVRKQLVHGARSAYRALLAKTDPSRLKTWLMRCEGKHPNKVIVALANKLARIIWVVLTRQTAYEA
;
A
#
# COMPACT_ATOMS: atom_id res chain seq x y z
N MET A 1 -12.57 -5.02 20.03
CA MET A 1 -11.49 -6.03 19.86
C MET A 1 -10.16 -5.45 20.30
N ILE A 2 -9.19 -6.26 20.72
CA ILE A 2 -7.83 -5.81 21.12
C ILE A 2 -6.84 -6.13 19.99
N HIS A 3 -5.93 -5.21 19.69
CA HIS A 3 -4.91 -5.46 18.69
C HIS A 3 -3.89 -6.52 19.18
N PRO A 4 -3.54 -7.56 18.40
CA PRO A 4 -2.71 -8.68 18.86
C PRO A 4 -1.34 -8.30 19.43
N ALA A 5 -0.76 -7.20 18.96
CA ALA A 5 0.52 -6.71 19.49
C ALA A 5 0.46 -6.28 20.97
N TYR A 6 -0.72 -5.89 21.47
CA TYR A 6 -0.94 -5.60 22.90
C TYR A 6 -1.25 -6.85 23.71
N VAL A 7 -1.67 -7.94 23.07
CA VAL A 7 -1.90 -9.24 23.72
C VAL A 7 -0.58 -9.99 23.88
N LYS A 8 0.34 -9.88 22.92
CA LYS A 8 1.61 -10.62 22.88
C LYS A 8 2.42 -10.60 24.20
N PRO A 9 2.54 -9.49 24.94
CA PRO A 9 3.26 -9.47 26.22
C PRO A 9 2.63 -10.35 27.32
N PHE A 10 1.34 -10.68 27.20
CA PHE A 10 0.58 -11.48 28.17
C PHE A 10 0.47 -12.96 27.79
N VAL A 11 1.00 -13.36 26.63
CA VAL A 11 0.97 -14.76 26.16
C VAL A 11 1.99 -15.59 26.94
N GLN A 12 1.55 -16.69 27.54
CA GLN A 12 2.40 -17.62 28.30
C GLN A 12 3.20 -18.58 27.39
N MET A 13 4.26 -19.20 27.92
CA MET A 13 5.28 -19.96 27.17
C MET A 13 4.74 -21.15 26.36
N HIS A 14 3.68 -21.85 26.80
CA HIS A 14 3.02 -22.85 25.95
C HIS A 14 1.65 -22.38 25.50
N LYS A 15 1.48 -22.35 24.18
CA LYS A 15 0.28 -21.86 23.52
C LYS A 15 -0.84 -22.90 23.58
N ASN A 16 -2.00 -22.50 24.08
CA ASN A 16 -3.27 -23.21 23.93
C ASN A 16 -4.42 -22.19 23.93
N ASP A 17 -5.61 -22.60 23.50
CA ASP A 17 -6.74 -21.67 23.33
C ASP A 17 -7.16 -21.02 24.66
N GLN A 18 -7.06 -21.75 25.77
CA GLN A 18 -7.37 -21.24 27.11
C GLN A 18 -6.42 -20.09 27.52
N ARG A 19 -5.11 -20.23 27.28
CA ARG A 19 -4.11 -19.21 27.59
C ARG A 19 -4.18 -18.02 26.64
N ASP A 20 -4.50 -18.26 25.37
CA ASP A 20 -4.75 -17.18 24.43
C ASP A 20 -5.97 -16.35 24.86
N ALA A 21 -7.06 -16.99 25.31
CA ALA A 21 -8.22 -16.31 25.89
C ALA A 21 -7.86 -15.54 27.18
N GLN A 22 -7.07 -16.14 28.08
CA GLN A 22 -6.59 -15.49 29.30
C GLN A 22 -5.73 -14.26 28.99
N ALA A 23 -4.80 -14.35 28.03
CA ALA A 23 -3.96 -13.24 27.62
C ALA A 23 -4.78 -12.09 27.02
N ILE A 24 -5.82 -12.41 26.24
CA ILE A 24 -6.77 -11.42 25.70
C ILE A 24 -7.53 -10.75 26.85
N ALA A 25 -8.04 -11.52 27.81
CA ALA A 25 -8.78 -11.00 28.96
C ALA A 25 -7.88 -10.09 29.83
N GLU A 26 -6.65 -10.50 30.12
CA GLU A 26 -5.72 -9.69 30.89
C GLU A 26 -5.35 -8.39 30.17
N ALA A 27 -5.11 -8.45 28.87
CA ALA A 27 -4.90 -7.27 28.04
C ALA A 27 -6.14 -6.35 28.03
N ALA A 28 -7.36 -6.91 28.06
CA ALA A 28 -8.60 -6.14 28.02
C ALA A 28 -8.80 -5.24 29.22
N VAL A 29 -8.36 -5.69 30.39
CA VAL A 29 -8.53 -4.96 31.67
C VAL A 29 -7.53 -3.80 31.81
N ARG A 30 -6.46 -3.76 30.99
CA ARG A 30 -5.45 -2.70 31.10
C ARG A 30 -6.00 -1.35 30.58
N PRO A 31 -5.91 -0.27 31.37
CA PRO A 31 -6.53 1.02 31.04
C PRO A 31 -5.96 1.69 29.78
N ASN A 32 -4.72 1.35 29.40
CA ASN A 32 -4.00 1.98 28.28
C ASN A 32 -4.01 1.15 26.99
N ILE A 33 -4.83 0.10 26.89
CA ILE A 33 -4.93 -0.72 25.68
C ILE A 33 -6.04 -0.17 24.78
N PRO A 34 -5.72 0.37 23.58
CA PRO A 34 -6.73 0.92 22.70
C PRO A 34 -7.60 -0.18 22.10
N ALA A 35 -8.91 0.01 22.18
CA ALA A 35 -9.88 -0.84 21.49
C ALA A 35 -9.85 -0.58 19.97
N VAL A 36 -9.94 -1.65 19.20
CA VAL A 36 -10.11 -1.64 17.75
C VAL A 36 -11.59 -1.85 17.43
N SER A 37 -12.13 -0.99 16.57
CA SER A 37 -13.50 -1.11 16.06
C SER A 37 -13.68 -2.40 15.26
N VAL A 38 -14.87 -2.99 15.38
CA VAL A 38 -15.28 -4.12 14.55
C VAL A 38 -15.55 -3.60 13.14
N LYS A 39 -15.09 -4.34 12.13
CA LYS A 39 -15.29 -3.96 10.74
C LYS A 39 -16.70 -4.29 10.29
N SER A 40 -17.30 -3.42 9.48
CA SER A 40 -18.56 -3.74 8.80
C SER A 40 -18.35 -4.80 7.73
N GLN A 41 -19.43 -5.45 7.29
CA GLN A 41 -19.37 -6.41 6.19
C GLN A 41 -18.77 -5.80 4.92
N GLU A 42 -19.21 -4.60 4.55
CA GLU A 42 -18.66 -3.84 3.41
C GLU A 42 -17.14 -3.65 3.51
N GLN A 43 -16.63 -3.35 4.71
CA GLN A 43 -15.19 -3.23 4.92
C GLN A 43 -14.47 -4.56 4.76
N LEU A 44 -15.05 -5.67 5.23
CA LEU A 44 -14.49 -7.01 5.05
C LEU A 44 -14.44 -7.40 3.56
N ASP A 45 -15.49 -7.10 2.81
CA ASP A 45 -15.57 -7.38 1.37
C ASP A 45 -14.51 -6.58 0.60
N LEU A 46 -14.38 -5.28 0.90
CA LEU A 46 -13.31 -4.44 0.33
C LEU A 46 -11.92 -4.98 0.67
N GLN A 47 -11.70 -5.44 1.90
CA GLN A 47 -10.42 -6.05 2.28
C GLN A 47 -10.13 -7.32 1.48
N ALA A 48 -11.15 -8.15 1.23
CA ALA A 48 -11.00 -9.37 0.43
C ALA A 48 -10.60 -9.04 -1.01
N ILE A 49 -11.26 -8.07 -1.66
CA ILE A 49 -10.92 -7.61 -3.01
C ILE A 49 -9.46 -7.11 -3.05
N HIS A 50 -9.07 -6.27 -2.09
CA HIS A 50 -7.71 -5.74 -2.00
C HIS A 50 -6.66 -6.82 -1.78
N ARG A 51 -6.98 -7.85 -0.99
CA ARG A 51 -6.08 -8.99 -0.73
C ARG A 51 -5.85 -9.82 -1.99
N VAL A 52 -6.91 -10.18 -2.70
CA VAL A 52 -6.82 -10.93 -3.96
C VAL A 52 -6.05 -10.12 -5.00
N ARG A 53 -6.38 -8.84 -5.17
CA ARG A 53 -5.64 -7.94 -6.08
C ARG A 53 -4.15 -7.87 -5.73
N GLU A 54 -3.79 -7.74 -4.46
CA GLU A 54 -2.37 -7.71 -4.05
C GLU A 54 -1.65 -9.03 -4.37
N ARG A 55 -2.30 -10.17 -4.18
CA ARG A 55 -1.76 -11.47 -4.56
C ARG A 55 -1.48 -11.54 -6.07
N LEU A 56 -2.45 -11.19 -6.90
CA LEU A 56 -2.31 -11.19 -8.38
C LEU A 56 -1.18 -10.25 -8.84
N VAL A 57 -1.02 -9.08 -8.21
CA VAL A 57 0.09 -8.16 -8.53
C VAL A 57 1.46 -8.79 -8.22
N LYS A 58 1.56 -9.58 -7.14
CA LYS A 58 2.79 -10.31 -6.79
C LYS A 58 3.05 -11.43 -7.79
N GLU A 59 2.04 -12.24 -8.11
CA GLU A 59 2.12 -13.33 -9.09
C GLU A 59 2.55 -12.80 -10.46
N LYS A 60 1.89 -11.75 -10.95
CA LYS A 60 2.29 -11.07 -12.20
C LYS A 60 3.75 -10.64 -12.19
N THR A 61 4.24 -10.12 -11.06
CA THR A 61 5.64 -9.70 -10.91
C THR A 61 6.59 -10.90 -10.86
N ALA A 62 6.19 -12.00 -10.22
CA ALA A 62 6.95 -13.24 -10.18
C ALA A 62 7.13 -13.81 -11.61
N ILE A 63 6.02 -13.96 -12.35
CA ILE A 63 6.05 -14.39 -13.77
C ILE A 63 6.93 -13.46 -14.61
N SER A 64 6.83 -12.14 -14.38
CA SER A 64 7.67 -11.15 -15.07
C SER A 64 9.17 -11.36 -14.82
N ASN A 65 9.54 -11.80 -13.61
CA ASN A 65 10.94 -12.05 -13.24
C ASN A 65 11.40 -13.42 -13.73
N GLU A 66 10.53 -14.42 -13.70
CA GLU A 66 10.77 -15.76 -14.23
C GLU A 66 11.03 -15.74 -15.74
N LEU A 67 10.15 -15.08 -16.51
CA LEU A 67 10.36 -14.83 -17.94
C LEU A 67 11.73 -14.20 -18.22
N ARG A 68 12.11 -13.19 -17.42
CA ARG A 68 13.41 -12.52 -17.56
C ARG A 68 14.59 -13.42 -17.18
N GLY A 69 14.44 -14.29 -16.18
CA GLY A 69 15.47 -15.23 -15.77
C GLY A 69 15.73 -16.28 -16.84
N ILE A 70 14.67 -16.94 -17.30
CA ILE A 70 14.73 -17.98 -18.35
C ILE A 70 15.36 -17.44 -19.64
N LEU A 71 14.91 -16.26 -20.10
CA LEU A 71 15.45 -15.67 -21.32
C LEU A 71 16.92 -15.25 -21.14
N ALA A 72 17.31 -14.76 -19.96
CA ALA A 72 18.69 -14.41 -19.67
C ALA A 72 19.63 -15.63 -19.64
N GLU A 73 19.16 -16.80 -19.17
CA GLU A 73 19.91 -18.06 -19.24
C GLU A 73 20.19 -18.48 -20.69
N CYS A 74 19.34 -18.06 -21.63
CA CYS A 74 19.51 -18.29 -23.07
C CYS A 74 20.27 -17.15 -23.77
N GLY A 75 20.86 -16.22 -23.03
CA GLY A 75 21.59 -15.08 -23.58
C GLY A 75 20.71 -13.92 -24.07
N ILE A 76 19.39 -13.98 -23.89
CA ILE A 76 18.44 -12.95 -24.33
C ILE A 76 18.06 -12.06 -23.15
N VAL A 77 18.61 -10.85 -23.12
CA VAL A 77 18.38 -9.90 -22.01
C VAL A 77 17.20 -8.97 -22.32
N LEU A 78 16.12 -9.11 -21.56
CA LEU A 78 14.97 -8.21 -21.62
C LEU A 78 15.10 -7.04 -20.63
N ALA A 79 14.81 -5.83 -21.12
CA ALA A 79 14.71 -4.65 -20.28
C ALA A 79 13.62 -4.80 -19.20
N GLN A 80 13.78 -4.09 -18.08
CA GLN A 80 12.78 -4.09 -17.03
C GLN A 80 11.54 -3.28 -17.43
N GLY A 81 10.37 -3.76 -17.05
CA GLY A 81 9.12 -3.01 -17.14
C GLY A 81 8.03 -3.72 -17.94
N ARG A 82 6.82 -3.19 -17.83
CA ARG A 82 5.63 -3.76 -18.49
C ARG A 82 5.73 -3.71 -20.01
N SER A 83 6.23 -2.60 -20.56
CA SER A 83 6.35 -2.41 -22.00
C SER A 83 7.34 -3.37 -22.62
N ALA A 84 8.49 -3.55 -21.98
CA ALA A 84 9.54 -4.45 -22.43
C ALA A 84 9.04 -5.90 -22.50
N LEU A 85 8.25 -6.36 -21.53
CA LEU A 85 7.63 -7.69 -21.61
C LEU A 85 6.56 -7.76 -22.70
N LYS A 86 5.64 -6.79 -22.74
CA LYS A 86 4.50 -6.79 -23.67
C LYS A 86 4.94 -6.80 -25.14
N THR A 87 6.00 -6.06 -25.46
CA THR A 87 6.50 -5.92 -26.83
C THR A 87 7.67 -6.87 -27.10
N GLY A 88 8.59 -7.04 -26.15
CA GLY A 88 9.82 -7.80 -26.35
C GLY A 88 9.60 -9.31 -26.40
N VAL A 89 8.74 -9.87 -25.54
CA VAL A 89 8.51 -11.33 -25.53
C VAL A 89 7.90 -11.82 -26.86
N PRO A 90 6.88 -11.17 -27.45
CA PRO A 90 6.39 -11.55 -28.78
C PRO A 90 7.49 -11.51 -29.86
N LEU A 91 8.29 -10.44 -29.91
CA LEU A 91 9.38 -10.32 -30.90
C LEU A 91 10.42 -11.43 -30.75
N ILE A 92 10.74 -11.82 -29.51
CA ILE A 92 11.65 -12.95 -29.23
C ILE A 92 11.03 -14.28 -29.70
N LEU A 93 9.73 -14.47 -29.50
CA LEU A 93 9.07 -15.70 -29.94
C LEU A 93 8.93 -15.79 -31.47
N GLU A 94 8.85 -14.66 -32.17
CA GLU A 94 8.80 -14.56 -33.64
C GLU A 94 10.16 -14.71 -34.31
N ASP A 95 11.25 -14.31 -33.63
CA ASP A 95 12.61 -14.45 -34.14
C ASP A 95 13.07 -15.92 -34.06
N ALA A 96 13.14 -16.59 -35.22
CA ALA A 96 13.58 -17.98 -35.34
C ALA A 96 15.12 -18.15 -35.19
N GLU A 97 15.90 -17.07 -35.34
CA GLU A 97 17.36 -17.11 -35.39
C GLU A 97 18.02 -16.93 -34.01
N ASN A 98 17.25 -16.55 -32.98
CA ASN A 98 17.77 -16.29 -31.63
C ASN A 98 18.19 -17.53 -30.81
N GLY A 99 18.18 -18.72 -31.41
CA GLY A 99 18.67 -19.95 -30.78
C GLY A 99 17.76 -20.54 -29.69
N LEU A 100 16.54 -20.01 -29.48
CA LEU A 100 15.57 -20.64 -28.59
C LEU A 100 15.01 -21.93 -29.19
N SER A 101 15.07 -23.02 -28.42
CA SER A 101 14.46 -24.30 -28.78
C SER A 101 12.93 -24.25 -28.70
N ASP A 102 12.26 -25.10 -29.48
CA ASP A 102 10.79 -25.16 -29.50
C ASP A 102 10.15 -25.40 -28.13
N PRO A 103 10.65 -26.32 -27.27
CA PRO A 103 10.09 -26.51 -25.93
C PRO A 103 10.15 -25.23 -25.09
N LEU A 104 11.22 -24.45 -25.24
CA LEU A 104 11.40 -23.23 -24.49
C LEU A 104 10.51 -22.09 -25.02
N ARG A 105 10.31 -22.02 -26.34
CA ARG A 105 9.33 -21.11 -26.95
C ARG A 105 7.92 -21.39 -26.44
N CYS A 106 7.52 -22.67 -26.36
CA CYS A 106 6.24 -23.06 -25.77
C CYS A 106 6.11 -22.62 -24.30
N LEU A 107 7.15 -22.85 -23.50
CA LEU A 107 7.17 -22.44 -22.08
C LEU A 107 7.07 -20.92 -21.91
N VAL A 108 7.84 -20.15 -22.68
CA VAL A 108 7.82 -18.67 -22.64
C VAL A 108 6.45 -18.14 -23.08
N SER A 109 5.85 -18.76 -24.10
CA SER A 109 4.50 -18.42 -24.56
C SER A 109 3.44 -18.65 -23.48
N ASP A 110 3.47 -19.81 -22.80
CA ASP A 110 2.56 -20.14 -21.70
C ASP A 110 2.70 -19.14 -20.53
N LEU A 111 3.94 -18.87 -20.08
CA LEU A 111 4.18 -17.88 -19.03
C LEU A 111 3.70 -16.47 -19.43
N MET A 112 3.83 -16.11 -20.71
CA MET A 112 3.31 -14.83 -21.22
C MET A 112 1.78 -14.80 -21.22
N GLN A 113 1.12 -15.90 -21.55
CA GLN A 113 -0.34 -16.02 -21.44
C GLN A 113 -0.80 -15.89 -19.97
N GLN A 114 -0.17 -16.62 -19.05
CA GLN A 114 -0.46 -16.49 -17.61
C GLN A 114 -0.27 -15.04 -17.12
N TRP A 115 0.74 -14.34 -17.62
CA TRP A 115 0.98 -12.94 -17.31
C TRP A 115 -0.18 -12.04 -17.78
N TYR A 116 -0.68 -12.24 -19.01
CA TYR A 116 -1.82 -11.51 -19.55
C TYR A 116 -3.09 -11.75 -18.74
N GLU A 117 -3.35 -12.99 -18.35
CA GLU A 117 -4.48 -13.34 -17.48
C GLU A 117 -4.42 -12.60 -16.14
N GLN A 118 -3.24 -12.54 -15.50
CA GLN A 118 -3.11 -11.78 -14.25
C GLN A 118 -3.33 -10.28 -14.47
N VAL A 119 -2.85 -9.71 -15.59
CA VAL A 119 -3.10 -8.31 -15.95
C VAL A 119 -4.59 -8.03 -16.08
N GLU A 120 -5.33 -8.89 -16.78
CA GLU A 120 -6.77 -8.72 -16.99
C GLU A 120 -7.55 -8.82 -15.67
N ARG A 121 -7.24 -9.83 -14.85
CA ARG A 121 -7.87 -10.02 -13.54
C ARG A 121 -7.62 -8.84 -12.60
N ILE A 122 -6.39 -8.30 -12.58
CA ILE A 122 -6.09 -7.08 -11.82
C ILE A 122 -6.95 -5.92 -12.31
N ALA A 123 -7.04 -5.72 -13.63
CA ALA A 123 -7.84 -4.65 -14.21
C ALA A 123 -9.33 -4.80 -13.87
N ARG A 124 -9.87 -6.02 -13.85
CA ARG A 124 -11.24 -6.30 -13.42
C ARG A 124 -11.49 -5.86 -11.98
N TYR A 125 -10.61 -6.22 -11.04
CA TYR A 125 -10.75 -5.79 -9.65
C TYR A 125 -10.55 -4.27 -9.48
N GLU A 126 -9.67 -3.65 -10.27
CA GLU A 126 -9.51 -2.19 -10.27
C GLU A 126 -10.77 -1.46 -10.75
N ARG A 127 -11.44 -1.97 -11.79
CA ARG A 127 -12.74 -1.45 -12.25
C ARG A 127 -13.81 -1.59 -11.18
N GLN A 128 -13.87 -2.73 -10.49
CA GLN A 128 -14.80 -2.95 -9.38
C GLN A 128 -14.55 -1.94 -8.24
N LEU A 129 -13.29 -1.75 -7.83
CA LEU A 129 -12.92 -0.76 -6.81
C LEU A 129 -13.24 0.68 -7.26
N GLN A 130 -13.09 0.97 -8.55
CA GLN A 130 -13.47 2.25 -9.12
C GLN A 130 -14.98 2.50 -9.04
N GLN A 131 -15.81 1.51 -9.37
CA GLN A 131 -17.25 1.62 -9.23
C GLN A 131 -17.66 1.86 -7.78
N ILE A 132 -17.12 1.09 -6.83
CA ILE A 132 -17.41 1.27 -5.40
C ILE A 132 -16.98 2.67 -4.93
N SER A 133 -15.79 3.13 -5.35
CA SER A 133 -15.29 4.46 -4.98
C SER A 133 -16.17 5.61 -5.47
N ARG A 134 -16.89 5.42 -6.58
CA ARG A 134 -17.82 6.42 -7.13
C ARG A 134 -19.15 6.45 -6.39
N GLN A 135 -19.55 5.37 -5.74
CA GLN A 135 -20.81 5.28 -4.99
C GLN A 135 -20.64 5.68 -3.51
N ASN A 136 -19.41 5.82 -3.03
CA ASN A 136 -19.11 6.13 -1.64
C ASN A 136 -18.57 7.57 -1.50
N GLU A 137 -19.29 8.42 -0.77
CA GLU A 137 -18.94 9.84 -0.61
C GLU A 137 -17.58 10.06 0.05
N ASP A 138 -17.22 9.24 1.04
CA ASP A 138 -15.91 9.33 1.69
C ASP A 138 -14.78 8.99 0.71
N CYS A 139 -14.98 8.00 -0.16
CA CYS A 139 -14.03 7.72 -1.24
C CYS A 139 -13.90 8.89 -2.21
N GLN A 140 -15.01 9.53 -2.60
CA GLN A 140 -14.97 10.72 -3.47
C GLN A 140 -14.19 11.86 -2.82
N ARG A 141 -14.47 12.15 -1.53
CA ARG A 141 -13.72 13.16 -0.76
C ARG A 141 -12.24 12.81 -0.67
N LEU A 142 -11.89 11.55 -0.42
CA LEU A 142 -10.50 11.11 -0.39
C LEU A 142 -9.80 11.29 -1.74
N MET A 143 -10.49 11.03 -2.86
CA MET A 143 -9.93 11.16 -4.21
C MET A 143 -9.65 12.61 -4.64
N SER A 144 -10.19 13.60 -3.92
CA SER A 144 -9.79 15.01 -4.12
C SER A 144 -8.37 15.31 -3.64
N ILE A 145 -7.79 14.43 -2.79
CA ILE A 145 -6.43 14.59 -2.27
C ILE A 145 -5.41 14.15 -3.35
N PRO A 146 -4.39 14.96 -3.66
CA PRO A 146 -3.33 14.58 -4.60
C PRO A 146 -2.70 13.23 -4.27
N GLY A 147 -2.65 12.34 -5.26
CA GLY A 147 -2.07 11.00 -5.12
C GLY A 147 -3.00 9.93 -4.53
N ILE A 148 -4.24 10.28 -4.19
CA ILE A 148 -5.24 9.32 -3.74
C ILE A 148 -6.18 9.02 -4.91
N GLY A 149 -6.07 7.81 -5.46
CA GLY A 149 -7.02 7.29 -6.46
C GLY A 149 -7.97 6.25 -5.87
N PRO A 150 -8.85 5.64 -6.69
CA PRO A 150 -9.86 4.67 -6.25
C PRO A 150 -9.32 3.53 -5.39
N VAL A 151 -8.18 2.95 -5.80
CA VAL A 151 -7.52 1.85 -5.06
C VAL A 151 -7.04 2.32 -3.69
N ASN A 152 -6.48 3.53 -3.59
CA ASN A 152 -6.02 4.09 -2.31
C ASN A 152 -7.21 4.44 -1.41
N ALA A 153 -8.23 5.10 -1.96
CA ALA A 153 -9.41 5.54 -1.23
C ALA A 153 -10.17 4.36 -0.61
N THR A 154 -10.52 3.36 -1.42
CA THR A 154 -11.21 2.15 -0.95
C THR A 154 -10.36 1.33 0.03
N LEU A 155 -9.04 1.27 -0.16
CA LEU A 155 -8.16 0.59 0.77
C LEU A 155 -8.10 1.31 2.13
N LEU A 156 -8.03 2.64 2.12
CA LEU A 156 -8.08 3.45 3.33
C LEU A 156 -9.42 3.24 4.04
N LEU A 157 -10.55 3.32 3.34
CA LEU A 157 -11.88 3.11 3.90
C LEU A 157 -11.99 1.72 4.56
N SER A 158 -11.52 0.68 3.90
CA SER A 158 -11.56 -0.71 4.41
C SER A 158 -10.72 -0.94 5.69
N HIS A 159 -9.75 -0.07 6.01
CA HIS A 159 -8.83 -0.25 7.14
C HIS A 159 -8.93 0.84 8.22
N ALA A 160 -9.33 2.05 7.83
CA ALA A 160 -9.42 3.20 8.71
C ALA A 160 -10.73 3.25 9.49
N GLY A 161 -11.76 2.49 9.06
CA GLY A 161 -13.08 2.56 9.66
C GLY A 161 -13.60 4.01 9.67
N SER A 162 -14.28 4.40 10.74
CA SER A 162 -14.54 5.80 11.01
C SER A 162 -13.27 6.51 11.47
N ALA A 163 -12.80 7.51 10.73
CA ALA A 163 -11.64 8.32 11.11
C ALA A 163 -11.82 9.02 12.48
N ARG A 164 -13.07 9.18 12.94
CA ARG A 164 -13.42 9.77 14.24
C ARG A 164 -12.95 8.91 15.43
N GLN A 165 -12.61 7.64 15.22
CA GLN A 165 -12.04 6.79 16.27
C GLN A 165 -10.65 7.25 16.74
N PHE A 166 -9.96 8.07 15.94
CA PHE A 166 -8.65 8.61 16.32
C PHE A 166 -8.80 10.02 16.89
N LYS A 167 -8.28 10.25 18.10
CA LYS A 167 -8.34 11.56 18.77
C LYS A 167 -7.70 12.69 17.96
N THR A 168 -6.67 12.39 17.17
CA THR A 168 -5.95 13.39 16.37
C THR A 168 -5.42 12.80 15.06
N ALA A 169 -5.16 13.67 14.08
CA ALA A 169 -4.48 13.31 12.84
C ALA A 169 -3.11 12.61 13.07
N ARG A 170 -2.40 12.94 14.16
CA ARG A 170 -1.13 12.30 14.51
C ARG A 170 -1.33 10.84 14.95
N HIS A 171 -2.40 10.56 15.69
CA HIS A 171 -2.77 9.19 16.06
C HIS A 171 -3.12 8.35 14.84
N PHE A 172 -3.84 8.93 13.87
CA PHE A 172 -4.12 8.24 12.61
C PHE A 172 -2.85 7.93 11.81
N ALA A 173 -1.93 8.89 11.67
CA ALA A 173 -0.64 8.64 11.02
C ALA A 173 0.21 7.59 11.77
N ALA A 174 0.12 7.54 13.10
CA ALA A 174 0.78 6.52 13.92
C ALA A 174 0.19 5.12 13.70
N TYR A 175 -1.14 5.02 13.61
CA TYR A 175 -1.86 3.79 13.28
C TYR A 175 -1.44 3.21 11.92
N LEU A 176 -1.20 4.06 10.92
CA LEU A 176 -0.66 3.63 9.62
C LEU A 176 0.84 3.26 9.66
N GLY A 177 1.53 3.53 10.77
CA GLY A 177 2.96 3.28 10.96
C GLY A 177 3.86 4.26 10.19
N LEU A 178 3.39 5.49 9.97
CA LEU A 178 4.08 6.56 9.23
C LEU A 178 4.80 7.57 10.13
N VAL A 179 4.71 7.41 11.45
CA VAL A 179 5.42 8.27 12.42
C VAL A 179 6.85 7.77 12.65
N PRO A 180 7.82 8.65 12.95
CA PRO A 180 9.15 8.25 13.36
C PRO A 180 9.12 7.34 14.59
N ARG A 181 10.02 6.36 14.63
CA ARG A 181 10.29 5.60 15.85
C ARG A 181 11.17 6.46 16.77
N GLN A 182 10.82 6.52 18.05
CA GLN A 182 11.63 7.17 19.08
C GLN A 182 12.49 6.11 19.78
N HIS A 183 13.76 6.43 20.00
CA HIS A 183 14.66 5.68 20.87
C HIS A 183 15.18 6.67 21.92
N ALA A 184 14.80 6.45 23.17
CA ALA A 184 15.23 7.29 24.29
C ALA A 184 16.01 6.41 25.29
N SER A 185 17.20 6.86 25.67
CA SER A 185 18.03 6.22 26.70
C SER A 185 18.87 7.29 27.40
N GLY A 186 18.98 7.22 28.73
CA GLY A 186 19.78 8.15 29.52
C GLY A 186 19.45 9.63 29.28
N GLY A 187 18.16 9.97 29.13
CA GLY A 187 17.70 11.35 28.90
C GLY A 187 17.91 11.90 27.47
N LYS A 188 18.54 11.14 26.56
CA LYS A 188 18.71 11.54 25.16
C LYS A 188 17.63 10.91 24.28
N GLU A 189 16.85 11.75 23.60
CA GLU A 189 15.84 11.32 22.65
C GLU A 189 16.40 11.35 21.21
N LYS A 190 16.29 10.22 20.50
CA LYS A 190 16.66 10.12 19.08
C LYS A 190 15.48 9.63 18.25
N LEU A 191 15.15 10.38 17.20
CA LEU A 191 14.18 9.95 16.19
C LEU A 191 14.88 9.13 15.10
N MET A 192 14.29 7.99 14.77
CA MET A 192 14.78 7.03 13.79
C MET A 192 13.83 7.00 12.57
N GLY A 193 13.96 5.98 11.72
CA GLY A 193 13.00 5.73 10.63
C GLY A 193 11.57 5.50 11.12
N ILE A 194 10.61 5.44 10.19
CA ILE A 194 9.21 5.21 10.52
C ILE A 194 8.99 3.89 11.28
N THR A 195 7.97 3.83 12.14
CA THR A 195 7.73 2.66 13.00
C THR A 195 7.36 1.38 12.24
N LYS A 196 6.70 1.50 11.08
CA LYS A 196 6.18 0.38 10.28
C LYS A 196 5.18 -0.55 11.03
N ARG A 197 4.71 -0.16 12.23
CA ARG A 197 3.81 -0.96 13.10
C ARG A 197 2.37 -1.11 12.57
N GLY A 198 1.95 -0.30 11.59
CA GLY A 198 0.63 -0.38 10.95
C GLY A 198 0.55 -1.36 9.78
N ASN A 199 -0.64 -1.46 9.17
CA ASN A 199 -0.87 -2.35 8.02
C ASN A 199 0.09 -2.04 6.85
N LYS A 200 0.84 -3.07 6.42
CA LYS A 200 1.87 -2.96 5.37
C LYS A 200 1.28 -2.55 4.02
N GLN A 201 0.11 -3.09 3.65
CA GLN A 201 -0.56 -2.82 2.37
C GLN A 201 -1.03 -1.36 2.31
N VAL A 202 -1.73 -0.88 3.34
CA VAL A 202 -2.21 0.52 3.41
C VAL A 202 -1.03 1.49 3.35
N ARG A 203 0.01 1.25 4.15
CA ARG A 203 1.22 2.09 4.16
C ARG A 203 1.92 2.08 2.80
N LYS A 204 2.09 0.91 2.17
CA LYS A 204 2.69 0.78 0.84
C LYS A 204 1.92 1.61 -0.19
N GLN A 205 0.60 1.45 -0.22
CA GLN A 205 -0.27 2.16 -1.16
C GLN A 205 -0.27 3.68 -0.93
N LEU A 206 -0.31 4.13 0.32
CA LEU A 206 -0.22 5.55 0.63
C LEU A 206 1.15 6.15 0.25
N VAL A 207 2.25 5.39 0.37
CA VAL A 207 3.57 5.82 -0.12
C VAL A 207 3.62 5.88 -1.66
N HIS A 208 2.98 4.95 -2.37
CA HIS A 208 2.83 5.04 -3.82
C HIS A 208 1.98 6.25 -4.23
N GLY A 209 0.89 6.52 -3.51
CA GLY A 209 0.07 7.72 -3.69
C GLY A 209 0.88 8.99 -3.48
N ALA A 210 1.65 9.07 -2.39
CA ALA A 210 2.57 10.18 -2.14
C ALA A 210 3.62 10.33 -3.25
N ARG A 211 4.16 9.24 -3.80
CA ARG A 211 5.10 9.29 -4.93
C ARG A 211 4.43 9.86 -6.19
N SER A 212 3.18 9.50 -6.46
CA SER A 212 2.40 10.08 -7.56
C SER A 212 2.14 11.56 -7.34
N ALA A 213 1.72 11.95 -6.13
CA ALA A 213 1.49 13.34 -5.74
C ALA A 213 2.77 14.17 -5.86
N TYR A 214 3.90 13.64 -5.39
CA TYR A 214 5.20 14.28 -5.49
C TYR A 214 5.54 14.66 -6.93
N ARG A 215 5.41 13.70 -7.88
CA ARG A 215 5.65 13.97 -9.31
C ARG A 215 4.69 15.02 -9.87
N ALA A 216 3.38 14.88 -9.58
CA ALA A 216 2.37 15.80 -10.08
C ALA A 216 2.55 17.23 -9.54
N LEU A 217 2.90 17.38 -8.26
CA LEU A 217 3.10 18.68 -7.62
C LEU A 217 4.36 19.40 -8.12
N LEU A 218 5.41 18.65 -8.47
CA LEU A 218 6.61 19.23 -9.08
C LEU A 218 6.37 19.68 -10.53
N ALA A 219 5.50 18.97 -11.27
CA ALA A 219 5.18 19.32 -12.65
C ALA A 219 4.24 20.54 -12.79
N LYS A 220 3.43 20.85 -11.76
CA LYS A 220 2.54 22.02 -11.79
C LYS A 220 3.32 23.31 -11.61
N THR A 221 2.92 24.39 -12.28
CA THR A 221 3.51 25.73 -12.09
C THR A 221 2.96 26.40 -10.83
N ASP A 222 1.66 26.29 -10.58
CA ASP A 222 0.98 27.04 -9.51
C ASP A 222 1.41 26.65 -8.09
N PRO A 223 1.60 27.63 -7.18
CA PRO A 223 1.99 27.38 -5.80
C PRO A 223 0.79 26.96 -4.94
N SER A 224 0.60 25.64 -4.76
CA SER A 224 -0.29 25.10 -3.71
C SER A 224 0.42 25.03 -2.36
N ARG A 225 -0.33 25.01 -1.24
CA ARG A 225 0.26 24.88 0.11
C ARG A 225 1.11 23.62 0.24
N LEU A 226 0.69 22.55 -0.44
CA LEU A 226 1.39 21.27 -0.47
C LEU A 226 2.67 21.32 -1.29
N LYS A 227 2.66 22.02 -2.44
CA LYS A 227 3.85 22.27 -3.26
C LYS A 227 4.86 23.16 -2.51
N THR A 228 4.42 24.25 -1.90
CA THR A 228 5.30 25.12 -1.10
C THR A 228 5.97 24.35 0.03
N TRP A 229 5.24 23.45 0.70
CA TRP A 229 5.83 22.57 1.72
C TRP A 229 6.87 21.59 1.13
N LEU A 230 6.63 21.06 -0.08
CA LEU A 230 7.58 20.20 -0.78
C LEU A 230 8.86 20.93 -1.16
N MET A 231 8.77 22.18 -1.65
CA MET A 231 9.93 22.98 -2.00
C MET A 231 10.84 23.24 -0.78
N ARG A 232 10.26 23.40 0.42
CA ARG A 232 11.05 23.50 1.68
C ARG A 232 11.80 22.21 2.05
N CYS A 233 11.53 21.10 1.36
CA CYS A 233 12.24 19.84 1.54
C CYS A 233 13.32 19.60 0.48
N GLU A 234 13.65 20.61 -0.32
CA GLU A 234 14.74 20.58 -1.30
C GLU A 234 16.09 20.21 -0.66
N GLY A 235 16.99 19.62 -1.46
CA GLY A 235 18.27 19.07 -1.01
C GLY A 235 18.16 17.73 -0.27
N LYS A 236 16.95 17.24 0.05
CA LYS A 236 16.76 15.91 0.66
C LYS A 236 16.53 14.85 -0.41
N HIS A 237 16.99 13.63 -0.12
CA HIS A 237 16.77 12.47 -0.99
C HIS A 237 15.27 12.26 -1.30
N PRO A 238 14.84 12.08 -2.56
CA PRO A 238 13.42 12.02 -2.95
C PRO A 238 12.59 11.00 -2.16
N ASN A 239 13.12 9.80 -1.91
CA ASN A 239 12.42 8.80 -1.09
C ASN A 239 12.15 9.25 0.36
N LYS A 240 13.02 10.07 0.96
CA LYS A 240 12.75 10.65 2.30
C LYS A 240 11.60 11.66 2.23
N VAL A 241 11.60 12.50 1.19
CA VAL A 241 10.52 13.48 0.94
C VAL A 241 9.18 12.79 0.71
N ILE A 242 9.16 11.71 -0.10
CA ILE A 242 7.96 10.93 -0.39
C ILE A 242 7.37 10.30 0.89
N VAL A 243 8.21 9.75 1.78
CA VAL A 243 7.74 9.18 3.05
C VAL A 243 7.20 10.27 3.99
N ALA A 244 7.86 11.42 4.06
CA ALA A 244 7.36 12.57 4.82
C ALA A 244 6.04 13.10 4.24
N LEU A 245 5.91 13.14 2.91
CA LEU A 245 4.69 13.48 2.21
C LEU A 245 3.57 12.48 2.53
N ALA A 246 3.85 11.17 2.55
CA ALA A 246 2.87 10.16 2.94
C ALA A 246 2.36 10.38 4.38
N ASN A 247 3.23 10.76 5.33
CA ASN A 247 2.82 11.15 6.68
C ASN A 247 1.91 12.40 6.67
N LYS A 248 2.26 13.42 5.86
CA LYS A 248 1.44 14.63 5.71
C LYS A 248 0.08 14.34 5.07
N LEU A 249 0.04 13.50 4.04
CA LEU A 249 -1.20 13.04 3.40
C LEU A 249 -2.05 12.23 4.38
N ALA A 250 -1.48 11.36 5.22
CA ALA A 250 -2.23 10.66 6.27
C ALA A 250 -2.97 11.64 7.19
N ARG A 251 -2.32 12.74 7.57
CA ARG A 251 -2.94 13.76 8.42
C ARG A 251 -4.06 14.50 7.69
N ILE A 252 -3.90 14.77 6.40
CA ILE A 252 -4.93 15.40 5.55
C ILE A 252 -6.13 14.46 5.38
N ILE A 253 -5.88 13.18 5.08
CA ILE A 253 -6.90 12.13 5.00
C ILE A 253 -7.77 12.12 6.25
N TRP A 254 -7.16 12.16 7.44
CA TRP A 254 -7.91 12.20 8.70
C TRP A 254 -8.80 13.44 8.80
N VAL A 255 -8.31 14.62 8.41
CA VAL A 255 -9.10 15.87 8.43
C VAL A 255 -10.27 15.79 7.45
N VAL A 256 -10.01 15.35 6.21
CA VAL A 256 -11.03 15.18 5.15
C VAL A 256 -12.15 14.23 5.61
N LEU A 257 -11.80 13.09 6.21
CA LEU A 257 -12.79 12.11 6.69
C LEU A 257 -13.53 12.57 7.94
N THR A 258 -12.87 13.29 8.85
CA THR A 258 -13.53 13.76 10.09
C THR A 258 -14.44 14.96 9.86
N ARG A 259 -14.03 15.89 8.99
CA ARG A 259 -14.80 17.09 8.63
C ARG A 259 -15.81 16.87 7.51
N GLN A 260 -15.70 15.75 6.78
CA GLN A 260 -16.56 15.43 5.64
C GLN A 260 -16.53 16.52 4.54
N THR A 261 -15.37 17.17 4.37
CA THR A 261 -15.13 18.19 3.34
C THR A 261 -14.11 17.70 2.33
N ALA A 262 -14.25 18.10 1.06
CA ALA A 262 -13.24 17.83 0.05
C ALA A 262 -11.91 18.54 0.38
N TYR A 263 -10.82 18.07 -0.23
CA TYR A 263 -9.52 18.70 -0.14
C TYR A 263 -9.45 19.94 -1.04
N GLU A 264 -8.99 21.05 -0.46
CA GLU A 264 -8.72 22.31 -1.16
C GLU A 264 -7.20 22.57 -1.13
N ALA A 265 -6.64 22.96 -2.28
CA ALA A 265 -5.19 22.94 -2.55
C ALA A 265 -4.38 24.06 -1.91
#